data_AF-E6TY92-F1
#
_entry.id   AF-E6TY92-F1
#
_cell.length_a   1.000
_cell.length_b   1.000
_cell.length_c   1.000
_cell.angle_alpha   90.00
_cell.angle_beta   90.00
_cell.angle_gamma   90.00
#
_symmetry.space_group_name_H-M   'P 1'
#
loop_
_entity.id
_entity.type
_entity.pdbx_description
1 polymer ?
#
loop_
_entity_poly.entity_id
_entity_poly.type
_entity_poly.pdbx_seq_one_letter_code
_entity_poly.pdbx_strand_id
1 'polypeptide(L)'
;MLKKKFGLSLLTLALAVGLMACGDNDETDEVGEDLDIDTEIEDQLDLTEEGVPDTESLVDAEDYPDVIATVNGEDIGKEDFVALLEQHLMQQASMGLTLDMEGSDEILAMLEEDVANQLINQRVVYQKAQEEGFDATDEEIDEELELIRMQYQIESEEMLIEILEADGVSVDDFRQDIAQYISGEKFLDSRIDTTTVSDEAVQEEYDEYVARVQEAIEQSGEEMDIPEIEDVRADIESYLMNQQRQELESEVIQQLREESDVTIHI
;
A
#
# COMPACT_ATOMS: atom_id res chain seq x y z
N MET A 1 22.60 -20.22 -18.54
CA MET A 1 22.38 -20.15 -17.08
C MET A 1 21.23 -19.19 -16.90
N LEU A 2 20.06 -19.72 -16.50
CA LEU A 2 18.83 -18.94 -16.37
C LEU A 2 18.98 -18.07 -15.11
N LYS A 3 18.99 -16.74 -15.29
CA LYS A 3 18.81 -15.80 -14.19
C LYS A 3 17.33 -15.88 -13.80
N LYS A 4 17.04 -16.24 -12.55
CA LYS A 4 15.69 -16.17 -12.00
C LYS A 4 15.36 -14.69 -11.83
N LYS A 5 14.25 -14.26 -12.44
CA LYS A 5 13.67 -12.94 -12.25
C LYS A 5 12.81 -13.03 -11.01
N PHE A 6 13.03 -12.15 -10.06
CA PHE A 6 12.08 -11.84 -8.98
C PHE A 6 11.75 -10.38 -9.26
N GLY A 7 10.49 -10.09 -9.59
CA GLY A 7 10.01 -8.72 -9.73
C GLY A 7 8.92 -8.57 -8.70
N LEU A 8 9.18 -7.79 -7.66
CA LEU A 8 8.31 -7.53 -6.51
C LEU A 8 7.97 -6.03 -6.46
N SER A 9 7.15 -5.54 -7.40
CA SER A 9 6.91 -4.09 -7.56
C SER A 9 5.46 -3.62 -7.56
N LEU A 10 4.46 -4.49 -7.34
CA LEU A 10 3.07 -4.03 -7.29
C LEU A 10 2.35 -4.63 -6.09
N LEU A 11 2.47 -4.05 -4.90
CA LEU A 11 1.42 -4.19 -3.89
C LEU A 11 1.58 -3.18 -2.75
N THR A 12 1.29 -1.90 -3.03
CA THR A 12 0.80 -1.03 -1.97
C THR A 12 -0.70 -1.30 -1.82
N LEU A 13 -1.04 -2.29 -0.99
CA LEU A 13 -2.42 -2.56 -0.62
C LEU A 13 -2.94 -1.35 0.17
N ALA A 14 -3.64 -0.43 -0.50
CA ALA A 14 -4.49 0.51 0.21
C ALA A 14 -5.66 -0.32 0.75
N LEU A 15 -5.57 -0.69 2.03
CA LEU A 15 -6.59 -1.40 2.79
C LEU A 15 -7.89 -0.57 2.73
N ALA A 16 -8.75 -0.89 1.76
CA ALA A 16 -10.02 -0.24 1.58
C ALA A 16 -10.93 -0.69 2.73
N VAL A 17 -11.05 0.16 3.76
CA VAL A 17 -12.07 0.01 4.79
C VAL A 17 -13.42 0.09 4.08
N GLY A 18 -14.06 -1.06 3.89
CA GLY A 18 -15.38 -1.18 3.32
C GLY A 18 -16.40 -0.50 4.24
N LEU A 19 -16.85 0.70 3.88
CA LEU A 19 -18.04 1.31 4.45
C LEU A 19 -19.30 0.59 3.94
N MET A 20 -19.56 -0.63 4.43
CA MET A 20 -20.90 -1.18 4.45
C MET A 20 -21.59 -0.75 5.75
N ALA A 21 -22.17 0.44 5.75
CA ALA A 21 -23.05 0.89 6.81
C ALA A 21 -24.11 1.88 6.31
N CYS A 22 -25.21 1.33 5.77
CA CYS A 22 -26.59 1.77 5.97
C CYS A 22 -27.46 0.72 5.24
N GLY A 23 -28.36 -0.05 5.85
CA GLY A 23 -29.17 0.22 7.03
C GLY A 23 -30.66 0.33 6.65
N ASP A 24 -31.24 -0.79 6.19
CA ASP A 24 -32.62 -1.28 6.40
C ASP A 24 -33.84 -0.31 6.33
N ASN A 25 -34.71 -0.46 5.31
CA ASN A 25 -36.01 -1.16 5.43
C ASN A 25 -37.08 -0.72 4.39
N ASP A 26 -37.72 -1.75 3.81
CA ASP A 26 -39.08 -1.88 3.26
C ASP A 26 -39.50 -1.48 1.81
N GLU A 27 -40.21 -2.46 1.23
CA GLU A 27 -41.13 -2.50 0.07
C GLU A 27 -40.58 -2.65 -1.37
N THR A 28 -40.80 -3.87 -1.89
CA THR A 28 -40.81 -4.22 -3.32
C THR A 28 -42.00 -3.57 -4.04
N ASP A 29 -41.74 -2.94 -5.19
CA ASP A 29 -42.60 -3.04 -6.39
C ASP A 29 -41.79 -2.65 -7.64
N GLU A 30 -41.92 -3.47 -8.70
CA GLU A 30 -41.30 -3.23 -10.00
C GLU A 30 -42.05 -2.19 -10.86
N VAL A 31 -41.27 -1.58 -11.76
CA VAL A 31 -41.60 -0.96 -13.06
C VAL A 31 -42.08 0.49 -13.07
N GLY A 32 -41.24 1.35 -13.63
CA GLY A 32 -41.61 2.64 -14.20
C GLY A 32 -40.44 3.26 -14.97
N GLU A 33 -40.49 3.16 -16.29
CA GLU A 33 -39.61 3.81 -17.28
C GLU A 33 -39.52 5.35 -17.10
N ASP A 34 -38.48 5.89 -17.73
CA ASP A 34 -38.17 7.31 -18.01
C ASP A 34 -37.53 8.13 -16.89
N LEU A 35 -36.20 8.02 -16.81
CA LEU A 35 -35.34 9.20 -16.64
C LEU A 35 -34.17 9.11 -17.63
N ASP A 36 -34.33 9.83 -18.75
CA ASP A 36 -33.24 10.28 -19.62
C ASP A 36 -32.15 10.93 -18.74
N ILE A 37 -31.03 10.24 -18.57
CA ILE A 37 -29.78 10.87 -18.14
C ILE A 37 -28.90 10.96 -19.38
N ASP A 38 -28.80 12.20 -19.84
CA ASP A 38 -27.94 12.65 -20.92
C ASP A 38 -26.50 12.14 -20.71
N THR A 39 -25.94 11.78 -21.85
CA THR A 39 -24.61 11.26 -22.09
C THR A 39 -23.55 12.31 -21.75
N GLU A 40 -23.03 12.34 -20.52
CA GLU A 40 -21.81 13.10 -20.15
C GLU A 40 -20.97 12.36 -19.08
N ILE A 41 -20.82 11.04 -19.20
CA ILE A 41 -19.76 10.27 -18.50
C ILE A 41 -19.05 9.39 -19.54
N GLU A 42 -18.49 10.02 -20.57
CA GLU A 42 -17.54 9.40 -21.51
C GLU A 42 -16.18 10.12 -21.51
N ASP A 43 -15.98 11.15 -20.67
CA ASP A 43 -14.82 12.06 -20.75
C ASP A 43 -13.72 11.80 -19.68
N GLN A 44 -13.71 10.66 -18.97
CA GLN A 44 -12.64 10.38 -18.00
C GLN A 44 -12.00 8.99 -18.08
N LEU A 45 -12.31 8.21 -19.11
CA LEU A 45 -11.49 7.05 -19.51
C LEU A 45 -11.26 7.11 -21.02
N ASP A 46 -10.70 8.24 -21.46
CA ASP A 46 -10.06 8.34 -22.76
C ASP A 46 -8.69 7.66 -22.67
N LEU A 47 -8.68 6.33 -22.73
CA LEU A 47 -7.52 5.57 -23.19
C LEU A 47 -7.42 5.74 -24.71
N THR A 48 -7.28 6.99 -25.17
CA THR A 48 -6.88 7.24 -26.54
C THR A 48 -5.41 6.87 -26.71
N GLU A 49 -5.17 6.34 -27.89
CA GLU A 49 -3.92 5.99 -28.55
C GLU A 49 -2.97 7.20 -28.72
N GLU A 50 -2.84 8.05 -27.71
CA GLU A 50 -1.87 9.15 -27.61
C GLU A 50 -0.90 8.86 -26.47
N GLY A 51 0.15 8.08 -26.81
CA GLY A 51 1.43 8.04 -26.12
C GLY A 51 1.38 7.85 -24.61
N VAL A 52 1.63 6.61 -24.17
CA VAL A 52 2.31 6.39 -22.89
C VAL A 52 3.43 7.44 -22.83
N PRO A 53 3.41 8.38 -21.87
CA PRO A 53 4.53 9.30 -21.73
C PRO A 53 5.76 8.42 -21.64
N ASP A 54 6.80 8.71 -22.42
CA ASP A 54 8.14 8.23 -22.10
C ASP A 54 8.41 8.77 -20.69
N THR A 55 8.04 8.02 -19.66
CA THR A 55 8.45 8.25 -18.29
C THR A 55 9.93 7.95 -18.33
N GLU A 56 10.72 8.99 -18.63
CA GLU A 56 12.15 8.92 -18.37
C GLU A 56 12.29 8.49 -16.92
N SER A 57 12.83 7.28 -16.75
CA SER A 57 13.19 6.68 -15.48
C SER A 57 13.83 7.76 -14.61
N LEU A 58 13.25 7.99 -13.43
CA LEU A 58 13.70 9.04 -12.51
C LEU A 58 15.01 8.64 -11.81
N VAL A 59 15.39 7.36 -11.95
CA VAL A 59 16.49 6.72 -11.24
C VAL A 59 17.42 6.05 -12.24
N ASP A 60 18.71 6.45 -12.25
CA ASP A 60 19.69 5.72 -13.06
C ASP A 60 20.07 4.39 -12.38
N ALA A 61 19.57 3.29 -12.93
CA ALA A 61 19.87 1.95 -12.43
C ALA A 61 21.38 1.60 -12.49
N GLU A 62 22.24 2.36 -13.19
CA GLU A 62 23.69 2.16 -13.15
C GLU A 62 24.32 2.63 -11.82
N ASP A 63 23.64 3.48 -11.05
CA ASP A 63 24.14 4.00 -9.78
C ASP A 63 24.10 2.96 -8.65
N TYR A 64 23.34 1.88 -8.83
CA TYR A 64 23.13 0.86 -7.79
C TYR A 64 23.80 -0.48 -8.12
N PRO A 65 24.30 -1.20 -7.10
CA PRO A 65 24.83 -2.55 -7.25
C PRO A 65 23.74 -3.54 -7.68
N ASP A 66 24.12 -4.64 -8.34
CA ASP A 66 23.16 -5.67 -8.76
C ASP A 66 22.42 -6.33 -7.58
N VAL A 67 23.04 -6.34 -6.40
CA VAL A 67 22.48 -6.84 -5.14
C VAL A 67 22.47 -5.69 -4.15
N ILE A 68 21.28 -5.37 -3.64
CA ILE A 68 21.03 -4.23 -2.74
C ILE A 68 21.19 -4.67 -1.29
N ALA A 69 20.68 -5.85 -0.97
CA ALA A 69 20.83 -6.48 0.33
C ALA A 69 20.81 -8.01 0.21
N THR A 70 21.26 -8.70 1.24
CA THR A 70 21.16 -10.16 1.38
C THR A 70 20.52 -10.47 2.73
N VAL A 71 19.50 -11.32 2.73
CA VAL A 71 18.75 -11.74 3.92
C VAL A 71 18.77 -13.27 4.01
N ASN A 72 19.42 -13.80 5.06
CA ASN A 72 19.59 -15.24 5.29
C ASN A 72 20.19 -15.99 4.09
N GLY A 73 21.06 -15.31 3.33
CA GLY A 73 21.71 -15.85 2.13
C GLY A 73 20.91 -15.73 0.83
N GLU A 74 19.74 -15.07 0.85
CA GLU A 74 18.97 -14.73 -0.34
C GLU A 74 19.09 -13.25 -0.67
N ASP A 75 19.38 -12.95 -1.93
CA ASP A 75 19.62 -11.58 -2.40
C ASP A 75 18.30 -10.83 -2.65
N ILE A 76 18.35 -9.52 -2.42
CA ILE A 76 17.38 -8.51 -2.85
C ILE A 76 18.02 -7.79 -4.03
N GLY A 77 17.37 -7.88 -5.19
CA GLY A 77 17.92 -7.43 -6.45
C GLY A 77 17.76 -5.93 -6.64
N LYS A 78 18.59 -5.39 -7.54
CA LYS A 78 18.48 -4.01 -7.99
C LYS A 78 17.12 -3.65 -8.61
N GLU A 79 16.55 -4.56 -9.39
CA GLU A 79 15.33 -4.30 -10.15
C GLU A 79 14.16 -3.96 -9.19
N ASP A 80 13.98 -4.75 -8.13
CA ASP A 80 12.97 -4.49 -7.08
C ASP A 80 13.19 -3.14 -6.38
N PHE A 81 14.45 -2.83 -6.06
CA PHE A 81 14.81 -1.59 -5.39
C PHE A 81 14.56 -0.35 -6.24
N VAL A 82 15.03 -0.36 -7.50
CA VAL A 82 14.85 0.78 -8.40
C VAL A 82 13.37 1.01 -8.68
N ALA A 83 12.61 -0.06 -8.94
CA ALA A 83 11.18 0.07 -9.22
C ALA A 83 10.42 0.67 -8.02
N LEU A 84 10.69 0.19 -6.80
CA LEU A 84 10.08 0.74 -5.59
C LEU A 84 10.54 2.18 -5.32
N LEU A 85 11.84 2.49 -5.51
CA LEU A 85 12.37 3.85 -5.35
C LEU A 85 11.71 4.83 -6.33
N GLU A 86 11.55 4.45 -7.60
CA GLU A 86 10.86 5.24 -8.61
C GLU A 86 9.41 5.52 -8.23
N GLN A 87 8.70 4.52 -7.70
CA GLN A 87 7.32 4.71 -7.21
C GLN A 87 7.27 5.77 -6.11
N HIS A 88 8.17 5.70 -5.12
CA HIS A 88 8.24 6.70 -4.06
C HIS A 88 8.59 8.09 -4.61
N LEU A 89 9.52 8.18 -5.55
CA LEU A 89 9.89 9.46 -6.18
C LEU A 89 8.74 10.06 -7.00
N MET A 90 7.98 9.25 -7.72
CA MET A 90 6.78 9.71 -8.43
C MET A 90 5.73 10.26 -7.45
N GLN A 91 5.53 9.59 -6.31
CA GLN A 91 4.64 10.08 -5.27
C GLN A 91 5.12 11.44 -4.73
N GLN A 92 6.41 11.61 -4.46
CA GLN A 92 6.97 12.89 -3.99
C GLN A 92 6.87 13.99 -5.06
N ALA A 93 7.11 13.66 -6.32
CA ALA A 93 6.95 14.57 -7.44
C ALA A 93 5.51 15.06 -7.59
N SER A 94 4.52 14.19 -7.34
CA SER A 94 3.09 14.57 -7.33
C SER A 94 2.76 15.61 -6.25
N MET A 95 3.54 15.65 -5.16
CA MET A 95 3.44 16.63 -4.08
C MET A 95 4.29 17.89 -4.33
N GLY A 96 4.97 17.97 -5.48
CA GLY A 96 5.80 19.10 -5.90
C GLY A 96 7.24 19.07 -5.37
N LEU A 97 7.70 17.93 -4.84
CA LEU A 97 9.10 17.72 -4.46
C LEU A 97 9.88 17.12 -5.63
N THR A 98 10.92 17.80 -6.09
CA THR A 98 11.72 17.38 -7.24
C THR A 98 13.20 17.22 -6.88
N LEU A 99 13.89 16.30 -7.54
CA LEU A 99 15.29 15.96 -7.27
C LEU A 99 16.30 17.08 -7.63
N ASP A 100 15.86 18.15 -8.27
CA ASP A 100 16.67 19.33 -8.61
C ASP A 100 16.67 20.42 -7.52
N MET A 101 15.91 20.23 -6.43
CA MET A 101 15.83 21.17 -5.32
C MET A 101 17.07 21.11 -4.41
N GLU A 102 17.42 22.23 -3.77
CA GLU A 102 18.52 22.25 -2.78
C GLU A 102 18.16 21.35 -1.58
N GLY A 103 19.02 20.39 -1.26
CA GLY A 103 18.79 19.39 -0.21
C GLY A 103 18.14 18.08 -0.70
N SER A 104 17.87 17.94 -2.00
CA SER A 104 17.34 16.71 -2.59
C SER A 104 18.23 15.49 -2.38
N ASP A 105 19.56 15.67 -2.39
CA ASP A 105 20.51 14.56 -2.17
C ASP A 105 20.33 13.88 -0.80
N GLU A 106 20.05 14.65 0.27
CA GLU A 106 19.81 14.09 1.60
C GLU A 106 18.46 13.37 1.67
N ILE A 107 17.44 13.93 1.01
CA ILE A 107 16.12 13.30 0.90
C ILE A 107 16.21 12.00 0.11
N LEU A 108 16.96 11.99 -0.99
CA LEU A 108 17.16 10.81 -1.82
C LEU A 108 17.88 9.71 -1.04
N ALA A 109 18.96 10.03 -0.33
CA ALA A 109 19.67 9.06 0.50
C ALA A 109 18.79 8.46 1.62
N MET A 110 17.94 9.28 2.25
CA MET A 110 16.95 8.77 3.22
C MET A 110 15.95 7.82 2.55
N LEU A 111 15.48 8.18 1.36
CA LEU A 111 14.51 7.37 0.64
C LEU A 111 15.11 6.04 0.15
N GLU A 112 16.36 6.05 -0.33
CA GLU A 112 17.12 4.85 -0.66
C GLU A 112 17.24 3.92 0.56
N GLU A 113 17.59 4.46 1.73
CA GLU A 113 17.66 3.67 2.97
C GLU A 113 16.29 3.10 3.36
N ASP A 114 15.21 3.88 3.27
CA ASP A 114 13.86 3.45 3.59
C ASP A 114 13.37 2.34 2.65
N VAL A 115 13.60 2.49 1.35
CA VAL A 115 13.24 1.48 0.33
C VAL A 115 14.02 0.18 0.54
N ALA A 116 15.32 0.25 0.78
CA ALA A 116 16.13 -0.94 1.08
C ALA A 116 15.64 -1.63 2.36
N ASN A 117 15.33 -0.85 3.41
CA ASN A 117 14.80 -1.38 4.66
C ASN A 117 13.42 -2.01 4.48
N GLN A 118 12.54 -1.43 3.67
CA GLN A 118 11.23 -1.98 3.36
C GLN A 118 11.34 -3.36 2.69
N LEU A 119 12.18 -3.47 1.66
CA LEU A 119 12.41 -4.75 0.98
C LEU A 119 13.01 -5.81 1.91
N ILE A 120 13.94 -5.41 2.79
CA ILE A 120 14.50 -6.30 3.82
C ILE A 120 13.42 -6.77 4.79
N ASN A 121 12.59 -5.85 5.28
CA ASN A 121 11.50 -6.16 6.21
C ASN A 121 10.51 -7.15 5.58
N GLN A 122 10.11 -6.91 4.34
CA GLN A 122 9.25 -7.81 3.59
C GLN A 122 9.89 -9.19 3.42
N ARG A 123 11.19 -9.25 3.09
CA ARG A 123 11.91 -10.51 2.92
C ARG A 123 12.01 -11.31 4.22
N VAL A 124 12.32 -10.68 5.36
CA VAL A 124 12.40 -11.41 6.64
C VAL A 124 11.04 -11.95 7.07
N VAL A 125 9.97 -11.17 6.88
CA VAL A 125 8.60 -11.59 7.17
C VAL A 125 8.20 -12.77 6.29
N TYR A 126 8.41 -12.67 4.97
CA TYR A 126 8.09 -13.75 4.03
C TYR A 126 8.88 -15.03 4.32
N GLN A 127 10.19 -14.93 4.57
CA GLN A 127 11.00 -16.10 4.91
C GLN A 127 10.50 -16.77 6.19
N LYS A 128 10.08 -15.98 7.20
CA LYS A 128 9.50 -16.52 8.43
C LYS A 128 8.15 -17.18 8.19
N ALA A 129 7.29 -16.54 7.40
CA ALA A 129 6.01 -17.09 6.99
C ALA A 129 6.18 -18.46 6.32
N GLN A 130 7.12 -18.60 5.39
CA GLN A 130 7.43 -19.86 4.74
C GLN A 130 8.03 -20.91 5.67
N GLU A 131 8.89 -20.50 6.61
CA GLU A 131 9.43 -21.41 7.64
C GLU A 131 8.32 -22.03 8.49
N GLU A 132 7.30 -21.24 8.83
CA GLU A 132 6.21 -21.64 9.71
C GLU A 132 4.97 -22.20 8.97
N GLY A 133 4.98 -22.19 7.64
CA GLY A 133 3.94 -22.80 6.80
C GLY A 133 2.71 -21.93 6.58
N PHE A 134 2.88 -20.61 6.50
CA PHE A 134 1.85 -19.64 6.15
C PHE A 134 1.73 -19.41 4.63
N ASP A 135 1.88 -20.47 3.81
CA ASP A 135 1.77 -20.36 2.36
C ASP A 135 0.39 -19.81 1.92
N ALA A 136 0.38 -18.94 0.91
CA ALA A 136 -0.83 -18.51 0.22
C ALA A 136 -1.41 -19.66 -0.64
N THR A 137 -2.73 -19.75 -0.66
CA THR A 137 -3.47 -20.68 -1.52
C THR A 137 -3.81 -20.01 -2.85
N ASP A 138 -4.04 -20.81 -3.89
CA ASP A 138 -4.46 -20.28 -5.21
C ASP A 138 -5.75 -19.45 -5.10
N GLU A 139 -6.68 -19.85 -4.22
CA GLU A 139 -7.94 -19.13 -3.98
C GLU A 139 -7.70 -17.74 -3.36
N GLU A 140 -6.84 -17.65 -2.33
CA GLU A 140 -6.47 -16.36 -1.73
C GLU A 140 -5.77 -15.44 -2.75
N ILE A 141 -4.92 -15.99 -3.62
CA ILE A 141 -4.25 -15.22 -4.68
C ILE A 141 -5.27 -14.70 -5.71
N ASP A 142 -6.23 -15.53 -6.10
CA ASP A 142 -7.27 -15.13 -7.07
C ASP A 142 -8.24 -14.09 -6.47
N GLU A 143 -8.57 -14.21 -5.18
CA GLU A 143 -9.38 -13.21 -4.46
C GLU A 143 -8.67 -11.86 -4.39
N GLU A 144 -7.38 -11.86 -4.00
CA GLU A 144 -6.57 -10.64 -3.92
C GLU A 144 -6.39 -9.99 -5.30
N LEU A 145 -6.19 -10.79 -6.34
CA LEU A 145 -6.12 -10.31 -7.72
C LEU A 145 -7.41 -9.58 -8.12
N GLU A 146 -8.58 -10.12 -7.74
CA GLU A 146 -9.86 -9.47 -8.03
C GLU A 146 -10.04 -8.17 -7.24
N LEU A 147 -9.60 -8.13 -5.97
CA LEU A 147 -9.60 -6.90 -5.17
C LEU A 147 -8.76 -5.80 -5.83
N ILE A 148 -7.55 -6.14 -6.28
CA ILE A 148 -6.68 -5.22 -7.01
C ILE A 148 -7.37 -4.73 -8.29
N ARG A 149 -7.95 -5.63 -9.08
CA ARG A 149 -8.67 -5.24 -10.31
C ARG A 149 -9.82 -4.29 -10.01
N MET A 150 -10.61 -4.53 -8.96
CA MET A 150 -11.69 -3.62 -8.56
C MET A 150 -11.16 -2.25 -8.11
N GLN A 151 -10.09 -2.23 -7.31
CA GLN A 151 -9.48 -1.01 -6.79
C GLN A 151 -8.95 -0.11 -7.91
N TYR A 152 -8.29 -0.70 -8.89
CA TYR A 152 -7.73 0.02 -10.04
C TYR A 152 -8.69 0.10 -11.24
N GLN A 153 -9.94 -0.35 -11.09
CA GLN A 153 -10.97 -0.32 -12.14
C GLN A 153 -10.52 -1.05 -13.43
N ILE A 154 -9.78 -2.15 -13.28
CA ILE A 154 -9.27 -2.97 -14.37
C ILE A 154 -10.36 -3.94 -14.84
N GLU A 155 -10.99 -3.60 -15.96
CA GLU A 155 -12.21 -4.27 -16.43
C GLU A 155 -11.99 -5.72 -16.90
N SER A 156 -10.79 -6.07 -17.36
CA SER A 156 -10.51 -7.43 -17.89
C SER A 156 -9.11 -7.95 -17.54
N GLU A 157 -8.94 -9.27 -17.65
CA GLU A 157 -7.63 -9.91 -17.48
C GLU A 157 -6.64 -9.47 -18.57
N GLU A 158 -7.12 -9.23 -19.80
CA GLU A 158 -6.29 -8.70 -20.88
C GLU A 158 -5.74 -7.31 -20.57
N MET A 159 -6.56 -6.43 -20.00
CA MET A 159 -6.12 -5.09 -19.57
C MET A 159 -5.06 -5.19 -18.47
N LEU A 160 -5.24 -6.10 -17.50
CA LEU A 160 -4.22 -6.36 -16.49
C LEU A 160 -2.90 -6.81 -17.11
N ILE A 161 -2.95 -7.75 -18.06
CA ILE A 161 -1.76 -8.25 -18.77
C ILE A 161 -1.06 -7.09 -19.50
N GLU A 162 -1.80 -6.25 -20.21
CA GLU A 162 -1.24 -5.10 -20.94
C GLU A 162 -0.54 -4.11 -20.00
N ILE A 163 -1.15 -3.81 -18.83
CA ILE A 163 -0.56 -2.94 -17.80
C ILE A 163 0.75 -3.56 -17.27
N LEU A 164 0.71 -4.83 -16.85
CA LEU A 164 1.89 -5.50 -16.30
C LEU A 164 3.02 -5.61 -17.34
N GLU A 165 2.69 -5.93 -18.59
CA GLU A 165 3.67 -6.03 -19.68
C GLU A 165 4.30 -4.67 -20.01
N ALA A 166 3.54 -3.57 -19.90
CA ALA A 166 4.07 -2.21 -20.07
C ALA A 166 5.15 -1.89 -19.03
N ASP A 167 4.98 -2.40 -17.80
CA ASP A 167 5.93 -2.28 -16.70
C ASP A 167 6.99 -3.41 -16.70
N GLY A 168 6.98 -4.30 -17.70
CA GLY A 168 7.93 -5.40 -17.84
C GLY A 168 7.73 -6.56 -16.85
N VAL A 169 6.57 -6.61 -16.18
CA VAL A 169 6.16 -7.62 -15.21
C VAL A 169 5.31 -8.68 -15.90
N SER A 170 5.53 -9.96 -15.60
CA SER A 170 4.65 -11.03 -16.09
C SER A 170 3.53 -11.31 -15.09
N VAL A 171 2.38 -11.83 -15.55
CA VAL A 171 1.29 -12.26 -14.66
C VAL A 171 1.77 -13.29 -13.63
N ASP A 172 2.65 -14.21 -14.03
CA ASP A 172 3.19 -15.22 -13.12
C ASP A 172 4.04 -14.59 -12.02
N ASP A 173 4.87 -13.59 -12.35
CA ASP A 173 5.67 -12.85 -11.36
C ASP A 173 4.74 -12.06 -10.43
N PHE A 174 3.74 -11.37 -10.97
CA PHE A 174 2.76 -10.62 -10.19
C PHE A 174 1.95 -11.51 -9.23
N ARG A 175 1.54 -12.70 -9.67
CA ARG A 175 0.88 -13.69 -8.79
C ARG A 175 1.82 -14.18 -7.68
N GLN A 176 3.12 -14.30 -7.97
CA GLN A 176 4.11 -14.67 -6.97
C GLN A 176 4.30 -13.56 -5.93
N ASP A 177 4.17 -12.29 -6.31
CA ASP A 177 4.20 -11.15 -5.39
C ASP A 177 2.99 -11.15 -4.46
N ILE A 178 1.80 -11.34 -5.02
CA ILE A 178 0.56 -11.51 -4.26
C ILE A 178 0.71 -12.67 -3.26
N ALA A 179 1.24 -13.81 -3.70
CA ALA A 179 1.46 -14.96 -2.82
C ALA A 179 2.43 -14.63 -1.65
N GLN A 180 3.53 -13.93 -1.94
CA GLN A 180 4.49 -13.49 -0.91
C GLN A 180 3.86 -12.53 0.09
N TYR A 181 3.07 -11.57 -0.40
CA TYR A 181 2.33 -10.62 0.40
C TYR A 181 1.34 -11.33 1.35
N ILE A 182 0.45 -12.15 0.80
CA ILE A 182 -0.56 -12.90 1.57
C ILE A 182 0.11 -13.78 2.63
N SER A 183 1.21 -14.46 2.30
CA SER A 183 1.95 -15.26 3.27
C SER A 183 2.48 -14.42 4.43
N GLY A 184 3.03 -13.24 4.15
CA GLY A 184 3.51 -12.32 5.17
C GLY A 184 2.38 -11.81 6.07
N GLU A 185 1.26 -11.38 5.48
CA GLU A 185 0.08 -10.91 6.21
C GLU A 185 -0.48 -12.00 7.14
N LYS A 186 -0.65 -13.23 6.63
CA LYS A 186 -1.12 -14.36 7.44
C LYS A 186 -0.21 -14.64 8.63
N PHE A 187 1.10 -14.53 8.44
CA PHE A 187 2.05 -14.66 9.53
C PHE A 187 1.88 -13.51 10.55
N LEU A 188 1.85 -12.25 10.12
CA LEU A 188 1.72 -11.10 11.02
C LEU A 188 0.40 -11.12 11.80
N ASP A 189 -0.72 -11.38 11.14
CA ASP A 189 -2.05 -11.54 11.76
C ASP A 189 -2.07 -12.68 12.79
N SER A 190 -1.26 -13.73 12.61
CA SER A 190 -1.16 -14.81 13.61
C SER A 190 -0.39 -14.41 14.88
N ARG A 191 0.40 -13.32 14.81
CA ARG A 191 1.26 -12.83 15.89
C ARG A 191 0.68 -11.64 16.63
N ILE A 192 -0.25 -10.93 16.00
CA ILE A 192 -0.74 -9.63 16.44
C ILE A 192 -2.24 -9.74 16.73
N ASP A 193 -2.65 -9.22 17.88
CA ASP A 193 -4.06 -9.12 18.26
C ASP A 193 -4.41 -7.65 18.46
N THR A 194 -5.14 -7.09 17.50
CA THR A 194 -5.62 -5.70 17.51
C THR A 194 -7.14 -5.61 17.68
N THR A 195 -7.79 -6.68 18.14
CA THR A 195 -9.25 -6.80 18.07
C THR A 195 -10.03 -5.84 18.97
N THR A 196 -9.38 -5.15 19.92
CA THR A 196 -10.06 -4.22 20.83
C THR A 196 -9.20 -3.04 21.24
N VAL A 197 -9.79 -1.84 21.19
CA VAL A 197 -9.27 -0.63 21.82
C VAL A 197 -10.15 -0.27 23.03
N SER A 198 -9.55 0.36 24.04
CA SER A 198 -10.30 0.73 25.25
C SER A 198 -11.11 2.01 25.04
N ASP A 199 -12.27 2.11 25.72
CA ASP A 199 -13.06 3.36 25.74
C ASP A 199 -12.26 4.58 26.20
N GLU A 200 -11.28 4.38 27.09
CA GLU A 200 -10.39 5.43 27.57
C GLU A 200 -9.48 5.95 26.45
N ALA A 201 -8.90 5.06 25.64
CA ALA A 201 -8.08 5.43 24.49
C ALA A 201 -8.90 6.16 23.41
N VAL A 202 -10.14 5.72 23.17
CA VAL A 202 -11.06 6.40 22.24
C VAL A 202 -11.39 7.80 22.74
N GLN A 203 -11.67 7.95 24.04
CA GLN A 203 -11.93 9.26 24.64
C GLN A 203 -10.69 10.17 24.57
N GLU A 204 -9.50 9.64 24.83
CA GLU A 204 -8.24 10.39 24.77
C GLU A 204 -7.96 10.92 23.36
N GLU A 205 -8.05 10.06 22.32
CA GLU A 205 -7.86 10.50 20.93
C GLU A 205 -8.91 11.53 20.50
N TYR A 206 -10.18 11.35 20.91
CA TYR A 206 -11.22 12.35 20.65
C TYR A 206 -10.91 13.69 21.32
N ASP A 207 -10.49 13.68 22.59
CA ASP A 207 -10.15 14.90 23.32
C ASP A 207 -8.95 15.62 22.67
N GLU A 208 -7.95 14.87 22.18
CA GLU A 208 -6.84 15.42 21.40
C GLU A 208 -7.29 16.02 20.08
N TYR A 209 -8.16 15.33 19.33
CA TYR A 209 -8.77 15.86 18.12
C TYR A 209 -9.51 17.18 18.37
N VAL A 210 -10.35 17.24 19.41
CA VAL A 210 -11.07 18.45 19.83
C VAL A 210 -10.08 19.58 20.13
N ALA A 211 -9.01 19.30 20.86
CA ALA A 211 -7.98 20.30 21.18
C ALA A 211 -7.30 20.84 19.91
N ARG A 212 -6.92 19.96 18.96
CA ARG A 212 -6.32 20.35 17.67
C ARG A 212 -7.25 21.25 16.86
N VAL A 213 -8.54 20.92 16.79
CA VAL A 213 -9.54 21.71 16.06
C VAL A 213 -9.77 23.06 16.74
N GLN A 214 -9.86 23.10 18.07
CA GLN A 214 -10.01 24.36 18.81
C GLN A 214 -8.82 25.29 18.59
N GLU A 215 -7.59 24.77 18.62
CA GLU A 215 -6.40 25.57 18.31
C GLU A 215 -6.46 26.12 16.88
N ALA A 216 -6.89 25.31 15.91
CA ALA A 216 -7.05 25.77 14.53
C ALA A 216 -8.10 26.89 14.40
N ILE A 217 -9.23 26.80 15.10
CA ILE A 217 -10.27 27.86 15.17
C ILE A 217 -9.68 29.15 15.75
N GLU A 218 -8.90 29.06 16.83
CA GLU A 218 -8.27 30.23 17.45
C GLU A 218 -7.26 30.92 16.51
N GLN A 219 -6.54 30.14 15.70
CA GLN A 219 -5.55 30.66 14.76
C GLN A 219 -6.18 31.27 13.49
N SER A 220 -7.21 30.62 12.93
CA SER A 220 -7.86 31.05 11.69
C SER A 220 -8.95 32.10 11.93
N GLY A 221 -9.62 32.05 13.08
CA GLY A 221 -10.84 32.81 13.36
C GLY A 221 -12.08 32.29 12.61
N GLU A 222 -11.97 31.13 11.94
CA GLU A 222 -13.08 30.46 11.27
C GLU A 222 -13.78 29.51 12.23
N GLU A 223 -15.11 29.61 12.32
CA GLU A 223 -15.91 28.65 13.09
C GLU A 223 -15.92 27.30 12.35
N MET A 224 -15.51 26.24 13.05
CA MET A 224 -15.65 24.85 12.61
C MET A 224 -16.52 24.10 13.61
N ASP A 225 -17.46 23.31 13.11
CA ASP A 225 -18.26 22.41 13.93
C ASP A 225 -17.42 21.21 14.34
N ILE A 226 -17.44 20.90 15.63
CA ILE A 226 -16.77 19.73 16.19
C ILE A 226 -17.82 18.61 16.30
N PRO A 227 -17.67 17.49 15.58
CA PRO A 227 -18.63 16.38 15.63
C PRO A 227 -18.67 15.76 17.02
N GLU A 228 -19.79 15.13 17.40
CA GLU A 228 -19.87 14.42 18.67
C GLU A 228 -19.08 13.10 18.61
N ILE A 229 -18.54 12.64 19.74
CA ILE A 229 -17.76 11.40 19.80
C ILE A 229 -18.54 10.19 19.29
N GLU A 230 -19.86 10.15 19.45
CA GLU A 230 -20.70 9.06 18.95
C GLU A 230 -20.69 8.96 17.42
N ASP A 231 -20.55 10.10 16.72
CA ASP A 231 -20.54 10.16 15.26
C ASP A 231 -19.20 9.70 14.68
N VAL A 232 -18.10 9.86 15.42
CA VAL A 232 -16.72 9.56 14.96
C VAL A 232 -16.07 8.39 15.68
N ARG A 233 -16.74 7.77 16.66
CA ARG A 233 -16.18 6.69 17.49
C ARG A 233 -15.64 5.54 16.66
N ALA A 234 -16.39 5.07 15.65
CA ALA A 234 -15.96 3.94 14.82
C ALA A 234 -14.69 4.25 14.02
N ASP A 235 -14.55 5.49 13.54
CA ASP A 235 -13.37 5.94 12.82
C ASP A 235 -12.16 6.05 13.76
N ILE A 236 -12.36 6.57 14.97
CA ILE A 236 -11.33 6.63 16.01
C ILE A 236 -10.90 5.22 16.42
N GLU A 237 -11.84 4.30 16.63
CA GLU A 237 -11.53 2.92 16.97
C GLU A 237 -10.70 2.26 15.85
N SER A 238 -11.09 2.44 14.60
CA SER A 238 -10.38 1.92 13.43
C SER A 238 -8.97 2.53 13.31
N TYR A 239 -8.83 3.84 13.51
CA TYR A 239 -7.54 4.52 13.52
C TYR A 239 -6.62 3.98 14.61
N LEU A 240 -7.11 3.84 15.84
CA LEU A 240 -6.34 3.33 16.97
C LEU A 240 -5.96 1.86 16.78
N MET A 241 -6.84 1.03 16.22
CA MET A 241 -6.52 -0.36 15.86
C MET A 241 -5.40 -0.42 14.82
N ASN A 242 -5.45 0.42 13.78
CA ASN A 242 -4.41 0.48 12.75
C ASN A 242 -3.08 1.00 13.29
N GLN A 243 -3.10 1.98 14.22
CA GLN A 243 -1.90 2.44 14.91
C GLN A 243 -1.27 1.33 15.76
N GLN A 244 -2.08 0.64 16.57
CA GLN A 244 -1.63 -0.48 17.38
C GLN A 244 -1.06 -1.61 16.52
N ARG A 245 -1.70 -1.90 15.37
CA ARG A 245 -1.23 -2.93 14.44
C ARG A 245 0.16 -2.58 13.92
N GLN A 246 0.37 -1.35 13.44
CA GLN A 246 1.68 -0.90 12.94
C GLN A 246 2.77 -0.97 14.01
N GLU A 247 2.47 -0.60 15.26
CA GLU A 247 3.43 -0.71 16.37
C GLU A 247 3.83 -2.17 16.61
N LEU A 248 2.85 -3.07 16.72
CA LEU A 248 3.09 -4.50 16.96
C LEU A 248 3.80 -5.17 15.77
N GLU A 249 3.45 -4.81 14.53
CA GLU A 249 4.15 -5.27 13.33
C GLU A 249 5.61 -4.83 13.34
N SER A 250 5.87 -3.56 13.68
CA SER A 250 7.23 -3.05 13.79
C SER A 250 8.04 -3.81 14.86
N GLU A 251 7.44 -4.16 15.99
CA GLU A 251 8.08 -4.97 17.02
C GLU A 251 8.41 -6.38 16.52
N VAL A 252 7.47 -7.03 15.83
CA VAL A 252 7.67 -8.37 15.24
C VAL A 252 8.78 -8.32 14.18
N ILE A 253 8.75 -7.35 13.27
CA ILE A 253 9.75 -7.19 12.21
C ILE A 253 11.13 -6.92 12.82
N GLN A 254 11.23 -6.09 13.85
CA GLN A 254 12.49 -5.83 14.54
C GLN A 254 13.08 -7.12 15.13
N GLN A 255 12.25 -7.94 15.80
CA GLN A 255 12.69 -9.25 16.31
C GLN A 255 13.16 -10.16 15.17
N LEU A 256 12.43 -10.24 14.06
CA LEU A 256 12.82 -11.04 12.90
C LEU A 256 14.14 -10.58 12.29
N ARG A 257 14.39 -9.27 12.23
CA ARG A 257 15.66 -8.71 11.77
C ARG A 257 16.82 -9.08 12.69
N GLU A 258 16.62 -9.04 14.00
CA GLU A 258 17.65 -9.44 14.97
C GLU A 258 17.98 -10.94 14.90
N GLU A 259 16.99 -11.76 14.51
CA GLU A 259 17.15 -13.20 14.30
C GLU A 259 17.74 -13.56 12.92
N SER A 260 17.75 -12.62 11.97
CA SER A 260 18.16 -12.83 10.59
C SER A 260 19.58 -12.33 10.31
N ASP A 261 20.26 -12.97 9.35
CA ASP A 261 21.53 -12.49 8.79
C ASP A 261 21.24 -11.50 7.66
N VAL A 262 21.35 -10.20 7.96
CA VAL A 262 21.08 -9.10 7.03
C VAL A 262 22.36 -8.36 6.70
N THR A 263 22.68 -8.22 5.41
CA THR A 263 23.77 -7.38 4.90
C THR A 263 23.22 -6.42 3.84
N ILE A 264 23.50 -5.12 3.98
CA ILE A 264 23.16 -4.07 3.01
C ILE A 264 24.41 -3.74 2.19
N HIS A 265 24.25 -3.53 0.87
CA HIS A 265 25.35 -3.35 -0.09
C HIS A 265 25.34 -2.01 -0.84
N ILE A 266 24.37 -1.14 -0.56
CA ILE A 266 24.29 0.24 -1.08
C ILE A 266 25.05 1.22 -0.18
#